data_AF-A0A2G9LPY1-F1
#
_entry.id   AF-A0A2G9LPY1-F1
#
_cell.length_a   1.000
_cell.length_b   1.000
_cell.length_c   1.000
_cell.angle_alpha   90.00
_cell.angle_beta   90.00
_cell.angle_gamma   90.00
#
_symmetry.space_group_name_H-M   'P 1'
#
loop_
_entity.id
_entity.type
_entity.pdbx_description
1 polymer ?
#
loop_
_entity_poly.entity_id
_entity_poly.type
_entity_poly.pdbx_seq_one_letter_code
_entity_poly.pdbx_strand_id
1 'polypeptide(L)'
;TELRCFGETATIGILFGSVTRSERYNDVDMVLVYDAKDNRKINEMLKERNEINVKRIHPIRQTLQDIDNNLKKGDKVLLEAIKTGIVMFGYEKYIEVIKNHSR
;
A
#
# COMPACT_ATOMS: atom_id res chain seq x y z
N THR A 1 -13.69 -5.76 3.33
CA THR A 1 -14.14 -4.47 3.93
C THR A 1 -13.16 -3.95 4.98
N GLU A 2 -12.42 -4.80 5.69
CA GLU A 2 -11.55 -4.40 6.82
C GLU A 2 -10.35 -3.52 6.45
N LEU A 3 -9.72 -3.70 5.30
CA LEU A 3 -8.52 -2.94 4.92
C LEU A 3 -8.82 -1.51 4.43
N ARG A 4 -10.09 -1.15 4.25
CA ARG A 4 -10.49 0.21 3.86
C ARG A 4 -10.32 1.21 5.02
N CYS A 5 -10.25 0.76 6.27
CA CYS A 5 -10.07 1.65 7.42
C CYS A 5 -8.76 2.45 7.34
N PHE A 6 -7.73 1.91 6.67
CA PHE A 6 -6.48 2.65 6.45
C PHE A 6 -6.71 3.93 5.63
N GLY A 7 -7.75 4.01 4.80
CA GLY A 7 -8.08 5.20 4.02
C GLY A 7 -8.48 6.44 4.84
N GLU A 8 -8.71 6.29 6.15
CA GLU A 8 -8.92 7.43 7.07
C GLU A 8 -7.63 8.19 7.39
N THR A 9 -6.47 7.59 7.08
CA THR A 9 -5.14 8.13 7.45
C THR A 9 -4.14 8.02 6.30
N ALA A 10 -4.14 6.91 5.57
CA ALA A 10 -3.33 6.72 4.38
C ALA A 10 -4.01 7.31 3.15
N THR A 11 -3.19 7.94 2.30
CA THR A 11 -3.60 8.55 1.04
C THR A 11 -3.85 7.51 -0.04
N ILE A 12 -3.02 6.47 -0.13
CA ILE A 12 -3.14 5.39 -1.13
C ILE A 12 -2.99 4.03 -0.44
N GLY A 13 -3.82 3.07 -0.84
CA GLY A 13 -3.73 1.68 -0.43
C GLY A 13 -3.82 0.75 -1.63
N ILE A 14 -2.82 -0.13 -1.81
CA ILE A 14 -2.76 -1.07 -2.93
C ILE A 14 -2.54 -2.48 -2.36
N LEU A 15 -3.41 -3.43 -2.68
CA LEU A 15 -3.14 -4.84 -2.44
C LEU A 15 -2.36 -5.41 -3.61
N PHE A 16 -1.35 -6.23 -3.35
CA PHE A 16 -0.57 -6.86 -4.41
C PHE A 16 -0.11 -8.25 -3.97
N GLY A 17 0.80 -8.88 -4.72
CA GLY A 17 1.36 -10.18 -4.34
C GLY A 17 0.36 -11.33 -4.45
N SER A 18 0.46 -12.31 -3.54
CA SER A 18 -0.30 -13.55 -3.65
C SER A 18 -1.80 -13.38 -3.36
N VAL A 19 -2.16 -12.40 -2.53
CA VAL A 19 -3.56 -12.10 -2.16
C VAL A 19 -4.41 -11.63 -3.35
N THR A 20 -3.80 -11.11 -4.41
CA THR A 20 -4.53 -10.72 -5.64
C THR A 20 -4.62 -11.84 -6.69
N ARG A 21 -3.92 -12.96 -6.48
CA ARG A 21 -3.79 -14.04 -7.48
C ARG A 21 -4.43 -15.37 -7.07
N SER A 22 -4.64 -15.58 -5.77
CA SER A 22 -5.10 -16.86 -5.23
C SER A 22 -5.87 -16.64 -3.92
N GLU A 23 -6.89 -17.46 -3.66
CA GLU A 23 -7.55 -17.52 -2.34
C GLU A 23 -6.66 -18.15 -1.26
N ARG A 24 -5.67 -18.95 -1.68
CA ARG A 24 -4.63 -19.53 -0.82
C ARG A 24 -3.41 -18.62 -0.79
N TYR A 25 -3.47 -17.63 0.09
CA TYR A 25 -2.37 -16.71 0.42
C TYR A 25 -2.07 -16.76 1.93
N ASN A 26 -0.80 -16.53 2.31
CA ASN A 26 -0.36 -16.63 3.71
C ASN A 26 -0.47 -15.30 4.46
N ASP A 27 -0.21 -14.20 3.76
CA ASP A 27 -0.20 -12.83 4.24
C ASP A 27 -0.82 -11.88 3.20
N VAL A 28 -1.18 -10.70 3.67
CA VAL A 28 -1.77 -9.64 2.86
C VAL A 28 -0.68 -8.62 2.56
N ASP A 29 -0.07 -8.73 1.38
CA ASP A 29 0.87 -7.73 0.89
C ASP A 29 0.13 -6.44 0.52
N MET A 30 0.52 -5.32 1.15
CA MET A 30 -0.15 -4.04 0.95
C MET A 30 0.86 -2.89 0.86
N VAL A 31 0.74 -2.05 -0.16
CA VAL A 31 1.40 -0.74 -0.18
C VAL A 31 0.50 0.27 0.50
N LEU A 32 1.05 1.02 1.45
CA LEU A 32 0.39 2.15 2.11
C LEU A 32 1.23 3.41 1.88
N VAL A 33 0.63 4.41 1.24
CA VAL A 33 1.23 5.73 1.04
C VAL A 33 0.52 6.74 1.92
N TYR A 34 1.28 7.52 2.69
CA TYR A 34 0.74 8.46 3.67
C TYR A 34 1.68 9.65 3.92
N ASP A 35 1.22 10.67 4.64
CA ASP A 35 2.09 11.78 5.06
C ASP A 35 3.03 11.33 6.19
N ALA A 36 4.27 11.82 6.20
CA ALA A 36 5.27 11.44 7.21
C ALA A 36 4.80 11.66 8.66
N LYS A 37 3.97 12.68 8.89
CA LYS A 37 3.36 12.99 10.20
C LYS A 37 2.46 11.85 10.73
N ASP A 38 1.87 11.07 9.84
CA ASP A 38 0.90 10.02 10.16
C ASP A 38 1.56 8.65 10.39
N ASN A 39 2.89 8.56 10.27
CA ASN A 39 3.62 7.30 10.41
C ASN A 39 3.34 6.58 11.74
N ARG A 40 3.24 7.31 12.85
CA ARG A 40 2.93 6.70 14.16
C ARG A 40 1.54 6.07 14.16
N LYS A 41 0.54 6.80 13.68
CA LYS A 41 -0.85 6.35 13.61
C LYS A 41 -1.01 5.15 12.69
N ILE A 42 -0.36 5.15 11.53
CA ILE A 42 -0.36 4.00 10.61
C ILE A 42 0.25 2.76 11.27
N ASN A 43 1.34 2.90 12.03
CA ASN A 43 1.96 1.77 12.73
C ASN A 43 1.06 1.21 13.84
N GLU A 44 0.37 2.08 14.59
CA GLU A 44 -0.62 1.68 15.59
C GLU A 44 -1.77 0.91 14.93
N MET A 45 -2.36 1.44 13.85
CA MET A 45 -3.42 0.77 13.09
C MET A 45 -2.97 -0.59 12.53
N LEU A 46 -1.77 -0.68 11.96
CA LEU A 46 -1.23 -1.95 11.43
C LEU A 46 -1.05 -2.99 12.53
N LYS A 47 -0.57 -2.57 13.71
CA LYS A 47 -0.40 -3.45 14.87
C LYS A 47 -1.76 -3.99 15.33
N GLU A 48 -2.72 -3.11 15.57
CA GLU A 48 -4.08 -3.48 16.00
C GLU A 48 -4.73 -4.45 15.00
N ARG A 49 -4.60 -4.18 13.69
CA ARG A 49 -5.16 -5.07 12.66
C ARG A 49 -4.45 -6.43 12.63
N ASN A 50 -3.14 -6.46 12.81
CA ASN A 50 -2.39 -7.72 12.84
C ASN A 50 -2.61 -8.57 14.11
N GLU A 51 -3.11 -7.98 15.18
CA GLU A 51 -3.51 -8.70 16.40
C GLU A 51 -4.85 -9.44 16.23
N ILE A 52 -5.75 -8.93 15.39
CA ILE A 52 -7.09 -9.50 15.18
C ILE A 52 -7.19 -10.33 13.89
N ASN A 53 -6.39 -10.03 12.86
CA ASN A 53 -6.51 -10.69 11.57
C ASN A 53 -5.87 -12.07 11.58
N VAL A 54 -6.58 -13.08 11.04
CA VAL A 54 -6.06 -14.45 10.87
C VAL A 54 -4.81 -14.45 9.97
N LYS A 55 -4.82 -13.64 8.91
CA LYS A 55 -3.68 -13.46 8.01
C LYS A 55 -3.05 -12.10 8.25
N ARG A 56 -1.75 -12.09 8.52
CA ARG A 56 -1.00 -10.86 8.79
C ARG A 56 -0.92 -9.99 7.55
N ILE A 57 -1.04 -8.68 7.74
CA ILE A 57 -0.72 -7.66 6.75
C ILE A 57 0.80 -7.48 6.74
N HIS A 58 1.41 -7.60 5.56
CA HIS A 58 2.81 -7.29 5.30
C HIS A 58 2.90 -5.95 4.54
N PRO A 59 3.07 -4.83 5.26
CA PRO A 59 2.95 -3.51 4.66
C PRO A 59 4.27 -3.02 4.07
N ILE A 60 4.23 -2.56 2.83
CA ILE A 60 5.23 -1.64 2.28
C ILE A 60 4.74 -0.22 2.58
N ARG A 61 5.35 0.37 3.59
CA ARG A 61 5.07 1.72 4.06
C ARG A 61 5.87 2.73 3.26
N GLN A 62 5.21 3.76 2.74
CA GLN A 62 5.83 4.81 1.95
C GLN A 62 5.28 6.17 2.38
N THR A 63 6.14 7.18 2.49
CA THR A 63 5.67 8.56 2.36
C THR A 63 5.40 8.92 0.90
N LEU A 64 4.71 10.03 0.64
CA LEU A 64 4.58 10.57 -0.72
C LEU A 64 5.94 10.83 -1.38
N GLN A 65 6.95 11.21 -0.59
CA GLN A 65 8.31 11.41 -1.08
C GLN A 65 9.02 10.08 -1.35
N ASP A 66 8.82 9.06 -0.51
CA ASP A 66 9.43 7.74 -0.69
C ASP A 66 8.93 7.07 -1.96
N ILE A 67 7.61 7.10 -2.21
CA ILE A 67 7.06 6.47 -3.42
C ILE A 67 7.61 7.15 -4.68
N ASP A 68 7.69 8.48 -4.71
CA ASP A 68 8.26 9.19 -5.86
C ASP A 68 9.73 8.82 -6.10
N ASN A 69 10.54 8.77 -5.04
CA ASN A 69 11.95 8.42 -5.12
C ASN A 69 12.16 6.96 -5.53
N ASN A 70 11.38 6.03 -4.99
CA ASN A 70 11.53 4.61 -5.25
C ASN A 70 11.04 4.24 -6.66
N LEU A 71 10.00 4.92 -7.18
CA LEU A 71 9.59 4.76 -8.57
C LEU A 71 10.65 5.28 -9.56
N LYS A 72 11.28 6.43 -9.28
CA LYS A 72 12.42 6.92 -10.07
C LYS A 72 13.59 5.94 -10.11
N LYS A 73 13.84 5.26 -8.99
CA LYS A 73 14.90 4.24 -8.87
C LYS A 73 14.54 2.90 -9.51
N GLY A 74 13.30 2.74 -9.97
CA GLY A 74 12.81 1.48 -10.53
C GLY A 74 12.70 0.37 -9.48
N ASP A 75 12.26 0.68 -8.26
CA ASP A 75 12.01 -0.31 -7.22
C ASP A 75 11.07 -1.40 -7.75
N LYS A 76 11.59 -2.63 -7.84
CA LYS A 76 10.90 -3.73 -8.52
C LYS A 76 9.61 -4.12 -7.81
N VAL A 77 9.59 -4.05 -6.48
CA VAL A 77 8.44 -4.48 -5.68
C VAL A 77 7.31 -3.45 -5.81
N LEU A 78 7.63 -2.16 -5.73
CA LEU A 78 6.63 -1.10 -5.97
C LEU A 78 6.12 -1.10 -7.41
N LEU A 79 7.00 -1.33 -8.40
CA LEU A 79 6.58 -1.45 -9.79
C LEU A 79 5.66 -2.65 -10.02
N GLU A 80 5.92 -3.79 -9.37
CA GLU A 80 5.01 -4.94 -9.42
C GLU A 80 3.66 -4.61 -8.77
N ALA A 81 3.67 -3.95 -7.61
CA ALA A 81 2.46 -3.54 -6.91
C ALA A 81 1.61 -2.58 -7.75
N ILE A 82 2.23 -1.63 -8.46
CA ILE A 82 1.52 -0.71 -9.37
C ILE A 82 0.95 -1.47 -10.59
N LYS A 83 1.71 -2.39 -11.18
CA LYS A 83 1.31 -3.09 -12.41
C LYS A 83 0.21 -4.13 -12.19
N THR A 84 0.24 -4.80 -11.04
CA THR A 84 -0.60 -5.99 -10.78
C THR A 84 -1.54 -5.83 -9.60
N GLY A 85 -1.37 -4.76 -8.83
CA GLY A 85 -2.13 -4.56 -7.61
C GLY A 85 -3.54 -4.03 -7.83
N ILE A 86 -4.36 -4.20 -6.80
CA ILE A 86 -5.73 -3.68 -6.71
C ILE A 86 -5.70 -2.45 -5.81
N VAL A 87 -6.06 -1.30 -6.35
CA VAL A 87 -6.18 -0.05 -5.59
C VAL A 87 -7.42 -0.11 -4.72
N MET A 88 -7.23 -0.11 -3.40
CA MET A 88 -8.31 -0.19 -2.41
C MET A 88 -8.93 1.18 -2.12
N PHE A 89 -8.10 2.22 -2.12
CA PHE A 89 -8.47 3.63 -1.92
C PHE A 89 -7.35 4.55 -2.45
N GLY A 90 -7.68 5.83 -2.65
CA GLY A 90 -6.71 6.83 -3.13
C GLY A 90 -6.48 6.82 -4.63
N TYR A 91 -7.44 6.35 -5.42
CA TYR A 91 -7.28 6.14 -6.87
C TYR A 91 -6.82 7.41 -7.62
N GLU A 92 -7.38 8.57 -7.31
CA GLU A 92 -6.98 9.82 -7.97
C GLU A 92 -5.51 10.16 -7.73
N LYS A 93 -5.06 10.09 -6.46
CA LYS A 93 -3.67 10.36 -6.10
C LYS A 93 -2.72 9.30 -6.66
N TYR A 94 -3.15 8.05 -6.70
CA TYR A 94 -2.43 6.96 -7.35
C TYR A 94 -2.19 7.23 -8.84
N ILE A 95 -3.22 7.66 -9.58
CA ILE A 95 -3.09 8.01 -11.00
C ILE A 95 -2.16 9.22 -11.20
N GLU A 96 -2.25 10.22 -10.33
CA GLU A 96 -1.31 11.37 -10.35
C GLU A 96 0.14 10.91 -10.21
N VAL A 97 0.43 10.06 -9.21
CA VAL A 97 1.77 9.48 -9.01
C VAL A 97 2.22 8.74 -10.25
N ILE A 98 1.40 7.86 -10.83
CA ILE A 98 1.79 7.09 -12.02
C ILE A 98 2.08 7.97 -13.22
N LYS A 99 1.25 8.98 -13.48
CA LYS A 99 1.44 9.89 -14.62
C LYS A 99 2.78 10.62 -14.55
N ASN A 100 3.27 10.93 -13.35
CA ASN A 100 4.57 11.58 -13.17
C ASN A 100 5.77 10.66 -13.51
N HIS A 101 5.56 9.34 -13.52
CA HIS A 101 6.59 8.33 -13.79
C HIS A 101 6.35 7.54 -15.10
N SER A 102 5.27 7.85 -15.82
CA SER A 102 4.97 7.24 -17.12
C SER A 102 5.58 8.12 -18.21
N ARG A 103 6.78 7.75 -18.67
CA ARG A 103 7.40 8.28 -19.89
C ARG A 103 7.51 7.18 -20.93
#